data_AF-A0A7W7G3H9-F1
#
_entry.id   AF-A0A7W7G3H9-F1
#
_cell.length_a   1.000
_cell.length_b   1.000
_cell.length_c   1.000
_cell.angle_alpha   90.00
_cell.angle_beta   90.00
_cell.angle_gamma   90.00
#
_symmetry.space_group_name_H-M   'P 1'
#
loop_
_entity.id
_entity.type
_entity.pdbx_description
1 polymer ?
#
loop_
_entity_poly.entity_id
_entity_poly.type
_entity_poly.pdbx_seq_one_letter_code
_entity_poly.pdbx_strand_id
1 'polypeptide(L)'
;MISTGVSFGHRQVAEADHWILALDPAPSFACTHLVQTPFPHVAISVVSTSSYETTDELRAGADAAATGRFGRAVIFPGSSELTGRLTVAELLERTGIDRVEVLGSGVAEDDAVVDTRDFVRPQFRGDDLVLVTMPAAGGVLVPFETRDPTPCCADHG
;
A
#
# COMPACT_ATOMS: atom_id res chain seq x y z
N MET A 1 2.50 -17.44 9.39
CA MET A 1 1.56 -16.34 9.68
C MET A 1 0.47 -16.41 8.62
N ILE A 2 -0.81 -16.34 9.00
CA ILE A 2 -1.93 -16.46 8.05
C ILE A 2 -2.36 -15.04 7.69
N SER A 3 -2.46 -14.72 6.40
CA SER A 3 -3.11 -13.49 5.93
C SER A 3 -4.62 -13.67 6.05
N THR A 4 -5.31 -12.73 6.67
CA THR A 4 -6.77 -12.73 6.80
C THR A 4 -7.34 -11.52 6.06
N GLY A 5 -8.38 -11.76 5.26
CA GLY A 5 -9.16 -10.70 4.66
C GLY A 5 -10.22 -10.17 5.62
N VAL A 6 -10.43 -8.86 5.63
CA VAL A 6 -11.47 -8.18 6.39
C VAL A 6 -12.09 -7.08 5.54
N SER A 7 -13.39 -6.83 5.71
CA SER A 7 -14.05 -5.68 5.09
C SER A 7 -15.07 -5.04 6.03
N PHE A 8 -15.02 -3.71 6.10
CA PHE A 8 -15.98 -2.86 6.81
C PHE A 8 -16.80 -1.97 5.85
N GLY A 9 -16.64 -2.15 4.53
CA GLY A 9 -17.36 -1.36 3.53
C GLY A 9 -16.84 0.08 3.36
N HIS A 10 -15.60 0.36 3.77
CA HIS A 10 -14.95 1.67 3.61
C HIS A 10 -15.07 2.19 2.18
N ARG A 11 -15.49 3.44 2.01
CA ARG A 11 -15.71 4.04 0.68
C ARG A 11 -14.43 4.67 0.14
N GLN A 12 -13.50 4.99 1.05
CA GLN A 12 -12.27 5.67 0.72
C GLN A 12 -11.07 4.89 1.25
N VAL A 13 -9.98 4.93 0.49
CA VAL A 13 -8.71 4.29 0.88
C VAL A 13 -8.20 4.89 2.21
N ALA A 14 -8.33 6.20 2.40
CA ALA A 14 -7.91 6.87 3.62
C ALA A 14 -8.63 6.36 4.89
N GLU A 15 -9.91 5.97 4.79
CA GLU A 15 -10.67 5.40 5.91
C GLU A 15 -10.08 4.04 6.31
N ALA A 16 -9.79 3.19 5.32
CA ALA A 16 -9.16 1.89 5.54
C ALA A 16 -7.72 2.04 6.07
N ASP A 17 -6.96 3.00 5.56
CA ASP A 17 -5.60 3.30 6.04
C ASP A 17 -5.59 3.73 7.49
N HIS A 18 -6.48 4.65 7.86
CA HIS A 18 -6.62 5.14 9.22
C HIS A 18 -6.94 3.97 10.16
N TRP A 19 -7.87 3.10 9.78
CA TRP A 19 -8.20 1.91 10.56
C TRP A 19 -6.99 1.00 10.74
N ILE A 20 -6.24 0.70 9.67
CA ILE A 20 -5.02 -0.13 9.73
C ILE A 20 -3.99 0.47 10.70
N LEU A 21 -3.74 1.79 10.60
CA LEU A 21 -2.75 2.49 11.42
C LEU A 21 -3.16 2.63 12.89
N ALA A 22 -4.45 2.49 13.20
CA ALA A 22 -4.99 2.54 14.56
C ALA A 22 -4.98 1.18 15.28
N LEU A 23 -4.58 0.09 14.60
CA LEU A 23 -4.51 -1.24 15.21
C LEU A 23 -3.39 -1.34 16.25
N ASP A 24 -3.73 -1.88 17.42
CA ASP A 24 -2.79 -2.17 18.51
C ASP A 24 -3.05 -3.61 19.05
N PRO A 25 -2.06 -4.51 19.02
CA PRO A 25 -0.73 -4.33 18.43
C PRO A 25 -0.78 -4.10 16.92
N ALA A 26 0.18 -3.32 16.41
CA ALA A 26 0.31 -3.08 14.98
C ALA A 26 0.49 -4.42 14.22
N PRO A 27 -0.18 -4.60 13.07
CA PRO A 27 0.00 -5.81 12.27
C PRO A 27 1.42 -5.85 11.68
N SER A 28 1.93 -7.05 11.42
CA SER A 28 3.24 -7.18 10.76
C SER A 28 3.16 -6.84 9.26
N PHE A 29 1.96 -6.92 8.68
CA PHE A 29 1.69 -6.58 7.29
C PHE A 29 0.21 -6.24 7.10
N ALA A 30 -0.10 -5.23 6.29
CA ALA A 30 -1.46 -4.87 5.93
C ALA A 30 -1.55 -4.17 4.56
N CYS A 31 -2.56 -4.54 3.77
CA CYS A 31 -2.84 -3.92 2.47
C CYS A 31 -4.29 -3.49 2.33
N THR A 32 -4.50 -2.40 1.59
CA THR A 32 -5.82 -2.00 1.08
C THR A 32 -6.05 -2.57 -0.32
N HIS A 33 -7.28 -3.03 -0.57
CA HIS A 33 -7.72 -3.68 -1.80
C HIS A 33 -8.98 -2.99 -2.32
N LEU A 34 -8.95 -2.48 -3.54
CA LEU A 34 -10.16 -2.00 -4.20
C LEU A 34 -10.94 -3.19 -4.74
N VAL A 35 -12.17 -3.38 -4.25
CA VAL A 35 -13.05 -4.49 -4.63
C VAL A 35 -14.38 -3.95 -5.15
N GLN A 36 -15.06 -4.72 -6.00
CA GLN A 36 -16.30 -4.29 -6.68
C GLN A 36 -17.59 -4.83 -6.06
N THR A 37 -17.50 -5.90 -5.27
CA THR A 37 -18.66 -6.63 -4.73
C THR A 37 -18.65 -6.57 -3.21
N PRO A 38 -19.77 -6.26 -2.53
CA PRO A 38 -21.12 -6.06 -3.09
C PRO A 38 -21.35 -4.71 -3.78
N PHE A 39 -20.46 -3.75 -3.54
CA PHE A 39 -20.38 -2.48 -4.23
C PHE A 39 -18.91 -2.03 -4.26
N PRO A 40 -18.52 -1.02 -5.04
CA PRO A 40 -17.16 -0.50 -5.02
C PRO A 40 -16.77 0.02 -3.62
N HIS A 41 -15.81 -0.65 -2.98
CA HIS A 41 -15.32 -0.32 -1.63
C HIS A 41 -13.89 -0.81 -1.41
N VAL A 42 -13.34 -0.52 -0.24
CA VAL A 42 -12.00 -0.93 0.17
C VAL A 42 -12.09 -2.09 1.17
N ALA A 43 -11.57 -3.25 0.77
CA ALA A 43 -11.32 -4.39 1.65
C ALA A 43 -9.84 -4.40 2.07
N ILE A 44 -9.51 -5.18 3.09
CA ILE A 44 -8.19 -5.16 3.73
C ILE A 44 -7.69 -6.60 3.86
N SER A 45 -6.41 -6.82 3.58
CA SER A 45 -5.73 -8.03 4.02
C SER A 45 -4.76 -7.68 5.13
N VAL A 46 -4.75 -8.45 6.21
CA VAL A 46 -3.94 -8.17 7.38
C VAL A 46 -3.28 -9.44 7.89
N VAL A 47 -2.03 -9.30 8.34
CA VAL A 47 -1.28 -10.32 9.05
C VAL A 47 -1.10 -9.84 10.48
N SER A 48 -1.90 -10.37 11.40
CA SER A 48 -1.91 -9.98 12.81
C SER A 48 -2.23 -11.16 13.73
N THR A 49 -2.02 -10.97 15.03
CA THR A 49 -2.47 -11.89 16.08
C THR A 49 -3.95 -11.73 16.41
N SER A 50 -4.53 -10.57 16.10
CA SER A 50 -5.95 -10.27 16.24
C SER A 50 -6.76 -10.79 15.06
N SER A 51 -8.00 -11.20 15.33
CA SER A 51 -9.02 -11.52 14.32
C SER A 51 -10.02 -10.38 14.19
N TYR A 52 -10.55 -10.17 12.99
CA TYR A 52 -11.53 -9.13 12.71
C TYR A 52 -12.76 -9.72 12.04
N GLU A 53 -13.94 -9.35 12.51
CA GLU A 53 -15.19 -9.86 11.96
C GLU A 53 -15.58 -9.09 10.70
N THR A 54 -16.07 -9.81 9.70
CA THR A 54 -16.66 -9.26 8.48
C THR A 54 -18.11 -9.74 8.39
N THR A 55 -19.03 -8.82 8.16
CA THR A 55 -20.44 -9.15 7.94
C THR A 55 -20.62 -10.00 6.67
N ASP A 56 -21.61 -10.87 6.64
CA ASP A 56 -21.89 -11.75 5.49
C ASP A 56 -21.99 -11.02 4.15
N GLU A 57 -22.58 -9.83 4.14
CA GLU A 57 -22.73 -9.00 2.93
C GLU A 57 -21.38 -8.59 2.32
N LEU A 58 -20.35 -8.41 3.15
CA LEU A 58 -19.01 -7.95 2.75
C LEU A 58 -18.01 -9.10 2.59
N ARG A 59 -18.43 -10.34 2.87
CA ARG A 59 -17.59 -11.54 2.87
C ARG A 59 -16.82 -11.72 1.56
N ALA A 60 -17.50 -11.52 0.43
CA ALA A 60 -16.88 -11.63 -0.89
C ALA A 60 -15.70 -10.65 -1.10
N GLY A 61 -15.81 -9.43 -0.55
CA GLY A 61 -14.73 -8.44 -0.59
C GLY A 61 -13.54 -8.84 0.29
N ALA A 62 -13.83 -9.35 1.50
CA ALA A 62 -12.80 -9.87 2.40
C ALA A 62 -12.08 -11.08 1.79
N ASP A 63 -12.80 -12.04 1.23
CA ASP A 63 -12.22 -13.23 0.58
C ASP A 63 -11.31 -12.84 -0.60
N ALA A 64 -11.72 -11.84 -1.40
CA ALA A 64 -10.89 -11.32 -2.48
C ALA A 64 -9.59 -10.68 -1.96
N ALA A 65 -9.67 -9.87 -0.91
CA ALA A 65 -8.50 -9.26 -0.27
C ALA A 65 -7.56 -10.31 0.34
N ALA A 66 -8.11 -11.37 0.96
CA ALA A 66 -7.35 -12.46 1.56
C ALA A 66 -6.43 -13.18 0.57
N THR A 67 -6.73 -13.12 -0.73
CA THR A 67 -5.87 -13.72 -1.76
C THR A 67 -4.50 -13.07 -1.86
N GLY A 68 -4.36 -11.81 -1.42
CA GLY A 68 -3.08 -11.09 -1.38
C GLY A 68 -2.44 -10.81 -2.75
N ARG A 69 -3.15 -11.05 -3.86
CA ARG A 69 -2.56 -10.97 -5.22
C ARG A 69 -2.49 -9.56 -5.81
N PHE A 70 -3.11 -8.60 -5.14
CA PHE A 70 -3.19 -7.20 -5.55
C PHE A 70 -3.29 -6.34 -4.29
N GLY A 71 -3.36 -5.02 -4.47
CA GLY A 71 -3.52 -4.09 -3.37
C GLY A 71 -2.25 -3.32 -3.05
N ARG A 72 -2.40 -2.39 -2.12
CA ARG A 72 -1.37 -1.40 -1.74
C ARG A 72 -1.03 -1.58 -0.28
N ALA A 73 0.24 -1.80 0.01
CA ALA A 73 0.71 -1.96 1.37
C ALA A 73 0.61 -0.64 2.11
N VAL A 74 0.07 -0.72 3.32
CA VAL A 74 0.01 0.37 4.30
C VAL A 74 1.05 0.11 5.40
N ILE A 75 1.14 -1.15 5.83
CA ILE A 75 2.16 -1.63 6.76
C ILE A 75 2.86 -2.81 6.10
N PHE A 76 4.19 -2.77 6.11
CA PHE A 76 5.06 -3.82 5.60
C PHE A 76 6.40 -3.79 6.36
N PRO A 77 7.19 -4.87 6.34
CA PRO A 77 8.50 -4.91 6.99
C PRO A 77 9.38 -3.70 6.61
N GLY A 78 9.91 -3.01 7.61
CA GLY A 78 10.77 -1.83 7.45
C GLY A 78 10.06 -0.51 7.13
N SER A 79 8.72 -0.52 6.93
CA SER A 79 7.97 0.69 6.54
C SER A 79 8.10 1.89 7.50
N SER A 80 8.26 1.65 8.80
CA SER A 80 8.45 2.72 9.80
C SER A 80 9.79 3.43 9.72
N GLU A 81 10.78 2.85 9.02
CA GLU A 81 12.12 3.42 8.86
C GLU A 81 12.25 4.27 7.59
N LEU A 82 11.23 4.24 6.71
CA LEU A 82 11.21 4.95 5.44
C LEU A 82 10.89 6.44 5.62
N THR A 83 11.89 7.16 6.09
CA THR A 83 11.82 8.61 6.30
C THR A 83 12.94 9.34 5.57
N GLY A 84 12.67 10.55 5.12
CA GLY A 84 13.63 11.37 4.38
C GLY A 84 14.10 10.76 3.06
N ARG A 85 15.39 10.87 2.75
CA ARG A 85 16.00 10.44 1.49
C ARG A 85 16.82 9.18 1.69
N LEU A 86 16.58 8.19 0.83
CA LEU A 86 17.25 6.89 0.81
C LEU A 86 17.59 6.52 -0.62
N THR A 87 18.66 5.76 -0.85
CA THR A 87 18.90 5.16 -2.17
C THR A 87 17.93 4.00 -2.42
N VAL A 88 17.75 3.62 -3.68
CA VAL A 88 17.00 2.40 -4.04
C VAL A 88 17.58 1.18 -3.35
N ALA A 89 18.92 1.04 -3.31
CA ALA A 89 19.57 -0.04 -2.58
C ALA A 89 19.21 -0.07 -1.08
N GLU A 90 19.23 1.09 -0.41
CA GLU A 90 18.85 1.17 1.02
C GLU A 90 17.38 0.79 1.25
N LEU A 91 16.48 1.16 0.33
CA LEU A 91 15.07 0.78 0.42
C LEU A 91 14.88 -0.74 0.33
N LEU A 92 15.53 -1.37 -0.65
CA LEU A 92 15.41 -2.82 -0.88
C LEU A 92 16.07 -3.64 0.24
N GLU A 93 17.17 -3.14 0.82
CA GLU A 93 17.86 -3.83 1.92
C GLU A 93 17.07 -3.77 3.24
N ARG A 94 16.41 -2.64 3.52
CA ARG A 94 15.77 -2.39 4.83
C ARG A 94 14.30 -2.81 4.88
N THR A 95 13.68 -3.11 3.75
CA THR A 95 12.23 -3.31 3.67
C THR A 95 11.84 -4.57 2.92
N GLY A 96 10.56 -4.92 2.99
CA GLY A 96 9.99 -5.99 2.16
C GLY A 96 9.67 -5.58 0.72
N ILE A 97 10.19 -4.46 0.21
CA ILE A 97 9.99 -4.04 -1.18
C ILE A 97 10.90 -4.86 -2.08
N ASP A 98 10.35 -5.49 -3.11
CA ASP A 98 11.10 -6.35 -4.04
C ASP A 98 11.72 -5.55 -5.19
N ARG A 99 11.07 -4.45 -5.60
CA ARG A 99 11.52 -3.65 -6.74
C ARG A 99 11.08 -2.19 -6.64
N VAL A 100 11.94 -1.28 -7.09
CA VAL A 100 11.60 0.12 -7.33
C VAL A 100 11.53 0.38 -8.84
N GLU A 101 10.43 0.97 -9.29
CA GLU A 101 10.23 1.34 -10.69
C GLU A 101 10.01 2.85 -10.81
N VAL A 102 10.55 3.44 -11.88
CA VAL A 102 10.27 4.80 -12.32
C VAL A 102 9.15 4.77 -13.34
N LEU A 103 8.08 5.51 -13.07
CA LEU A 103 6.89 5.58 -13.92
C LEU A 103 7.28 5.96 -15.36
N GLY A 104 6.99 5.05 -16.30
CA GLY A 104 7.28 5.24 -17.72
C GLY A 104 8.74 5.02 -18.13
N SER A 105 9.63 4.61 -17.21
CA SER A 105 11.07 4.41 -17.51
C SER A 105 11.61 3.03 -17.09
N GLY A 106 10.88 2.27 -16.27
CA GLY A 106 11.26 0.90 -15.89
C GLY A 106 11.89 0.83 -14.51
N VAL A 107 12.83 -0.09 -14.30
CA VAL A 107 13.48 -0.31 -12.99
C VAL A 107 14.41 0.87 -12.67
N ALA A 108 14.39 1.34 -11.42
CA ALA A 108 15.30 2.38 -10.95
C ALA A 108 16.70 1.82 -10.69
N GLU A 109 17.73 2.62 -10.93
CA GLU A 109 19.12 2.26 -10.58
C GLU A 109 19.30 2.25 -9.06
N ASP A 110 20.17 1.36 -8.56
CA ASP A 110 20.40 1.15 -7.12
C ASP A 110 20.87 2.40 -6.37
N ASP A 111 21.61 3.30 -7.04
CA ASP A 111 22.13 4.55 -6.49
C ASP A 111 21.17 5.73 -6.62
N ALA A 112 20.04 5.56 -7.31
CA ALA A 112 19.03 6.60 -7.44
C ALA A 112 18.46 6.97 -6.05
N VAL A 113 18.39 8.27 -5.76
CA VAL A 113 17.88 8.77 -4.49
C VAL A 113 16.36 8.91 -4.56
N VAL A 114 15.66 8.28 -3.62
CA VAL A 114 14.22 8.42 -3.39
C VAL A 114 13.99 9.30 -2.17
N ASP A 115 13.32 10.43 -2.37
CA ASP A 115 12.74 11.23 -1.29
C ASP A 115 11.39 10.62 -0.92
N THR A 116 11.36 9.86 0.18
CA THR A 116 10.21 9.07 0.64
C THR A 116 9.01 9.92 1.04
N ARG A 117 9.24 11.22 1.32
CA ARG A 117 8.23 12.15 1.85
C ARG A 117 7.48 11.60 3.08
N ASP A 118 8.14 10.70 3.81
CA ASP A 118 7.60 9.98 4.96
C ASP A 118 6.23 9.31 4.66
N PHE A 119 6.04 8.90 3.40
CA PHE A 119 4.83 8.25 2.91
C PHE A 119 5.14 7.34 1.70
N VAL A 120 5.19 6.03 1.95
CA VAL A 120 5.54 5.02 0.94
C VAL A 120 4.42 3.98 0.87
N ARG A 121 3.87 3.78 -0.33
CA ARG A 121 2.73 2.90 -0.61
C ARG A 121 3.04 1.95 -1.78
N PRO A 122 3.88 0.94 -1.57
CA PRO A 122 4.17 -0.01 -2.62
C PRO A 122 2.94 -0.89 -2.88
N GLN A 123 2.88 -1.49 -4.06
CA GLN A 123 1.74 -2.30 -4.51
C GLN A 123 2.19 -3.68 -4.96
N PHE A 124 1.35 -4.68 -4.72
CA PHE A 124 1.59 -5.99 -5.30
C PHE A 124 1.38 -5.95 -6.81
N ARG A 125 2.33 -6.54 -7.54
CA ARG A 125 2.24 -6.81 -8.98
C ARG A 125 2.69 -8.25 -9.21
N GLY A 126 1.71 -9.15 -9.28
CA GLY A 126 2.01 -10.57 -9.15
C GLY A 126 2.43 -10.87 -7.72
N ASP A 127 3.59 -11.50 -7.54
CA ASP A 127 4.13 -11.83 -6.23
C ASP A 127 5.10 -10.77 -5.68
N ASP A 128 5.46 -9.76 -6.49
CA ASP A 128 6.40 -8.70 -6.11
C ASP A 128 5.69 -7.50 -5.46
N LEU A 129 6.22 -7.01 -4.34
CA LEU A 129 5.88 -5.72 -3.74
C LEU A 129 6.69 -4.60 -4.39
N VAL A 130 6.05 -3.88 -5.31
CA VAL A 130 6.71 -2.87 -6.17
C VAL A 130 6.41 -1.46 -5.68
N LEU A 131 7.46 -0.68 -5.43
CA LEU A 131 7.36 0.77 -5.23
C LEU A 131 7.46 1.49 -6.57
N VAL A 132 6.38 2.14 -6.99
CA VAL A 132 6.39 3.03 -8.16
C VAL A 132 6.79 4.44 -7.73
N THR A 133 7.72 5.03 -8.44
CA THR A 133 8.24 6.38 -8.22
C THR A 133 8.09 7.24 -9.47
N MET A 134 8.24 8.54 -9.32
CA MET A 134 8.31 9.49 -10.43
C MET A 134 9.50 10.45 -10.24
N PRO A 135 10.09 10.98 -11.33
CA PRO A 135 11.12 12.01 -11.23
C PRO A 135 10.59 13.28 -10.58
N ALA A 136 11.41 13.93 -9.75
CA ALA A 136 11.15 15.22 -9.14
C ALA A 136 12.35 16.18 -9.32
N ALA A 137 12.14 17.44 -8.95
CA ALA A 137 13.20 18.46 -9.02
C ALA A 137 14.43 18.05 -8.19
N GLY A 138 15.62 18.35 -8.70
CA GLY A 138 16.88 18.02 -8.03
C GLY A 138 17.42 16.61 -8.32
N GLY A 139 16.89 15.93 -9.34
CA GLY A 139 17.38 14.62 -9.76
C GLY A 139 17.04 13.48 -8.79
N VAL A 140 16.03 13.69 -7.93
CA VAL A 140 15.52 12.67 -7.00
C VAL A 140 14.24 12.06 -7.55
N LEU A 141 13.97 10.83 -7.11
CA LEU A 141 12.71 10.14 -7.27
C LEU A 141 11.81 10.42 -6.07
N VAL A 142 10.50 10.38 -6.27
CA VAL A 142 9.51 10.44 -5.18
C VAL A 142 8.47 9.35 -5.38
N PRO A 143 7.87 8.78 -4.32
CA PRO A 143 6.76 7.85 -4.46
C PRO A 143 5.65 8.40 -5.35
N PHE A 144 5.08 7.53 -6.20
CA PHE A 144 3.96 7.91 -7.07
C PHE A 144 2.72 8.30 -6.27
N GLU A 145 2.48 7.58 -5.19
CA GLU A 145 1.39 7.85 -4.25
C GLU A 145 1.69 9.09 -3.41
N THR A 146 0.65 9.86 -3.15
CA THR A 146 0.72 11.04 -2.27
C THR A 146 -0.24 10.86 -1.10
N ARG A 147 0.14 11.39 0.07
CA ARG A 147 -0.63 11.23 1.31
C ARG A 147 -2.02 11.88 1.20
N ASP A 148 -2.06 13.06 0.61
CA ASP A 148 -3.27 13.83 0.32
C ASP A 148 -3.32 14.06 -1.20
N PRO A 149 -3.82 13.11 -1.99
CA PRO A 149 -3.95 13.33 -3.42
C PRO A 149 -4.91 14.49 -3.64
N THR A 150 -4.46 15.51 -4.37
CA THR A 150 -5.36 16.56 -4.84
C THR A 150 -6.52 15.88 -5.56
N PRO A 151 -7.79 16.11 -5.17
CA PRO A 151 -8.92 15.48 -5.83
C PRO A 151 -8.95 15.94 -7.28
N CYS A 152 -8.46 15.10 -8.19
CA CYS A 152 -8.44 15.41 -9.62
C CYS A 152 -9.67 14.88 -10.37
N CYS A 153 -10.63 14.27 -9.67
CA CYS A 153 -11.86 13.76 -10.29
C CYS A 153 -13.09 13.95 -9.39
N ALA A 154 -13.43 15.21 -9.09
CA ALA A 154 -14.77 15.59 -8.64
C ALA A 154 -15.46 16.39 -9.75
N ASP A 155 -15.63 15.79 -10.93
CA ASP A 155 -16.57 16.26 -11.98
C ASP A 155 -16.55 15.30 -13.18
N HIS A 156 -17.23 14.16 -13.05
CA HIS A 156 -17.75 13.43 -14.20
C HIS A 156 -19.25 13.24 -13.95
N GLY A 157 -20.03 14.13 -14.59
CA GLY A 157 -21.49 14.15 -14.54
C GLY A 157 -22.16 13.03 -15.31
#